data_AF-A0A450TK59-F1
#
_entry.id   AF-A0A450TK59-F1
#
_cell.length_a   1.000
_cell.length_b   1.000
_cell.length_c   1.000
_cell.angle_alpha   90.00
_cell.angle_beta   90.00
_cell.angle_gamma   90.00
#
_symmetry.space_group_name_H-M   'P 1'
#
loop_
_entity.id
_entity.type
_entity.pdbx_description
1 polymer ?
#
loop_
_entity_poly.entity_id
_entity_poly.type
_entity_poly.pdbx_seq_one_letter_code
_entity_poly.pdbx_strand_id
1 'polypeptide(L)'
;MPIDNDGALSPAVLTLSPEAKAVWVEHHDGIEKGLQHGGVFHDVRDVASKSADNAARISAILHIFEHGPGTIPPAAMESASRIAAWCLNEARRFFGELALPMELADAARLGDWLIRYCRERQVDFVARNYVRQYGPLRDTARLDGALKELAQLDRLRQEKEGRRQILRLNPALLQAAP
;
A
#
# COMPACT_ATOMS: atom_id res chain seq x y z
N MET A 1 24.35 27.54 -6.08
CA MET A 1 25.26 26.53 -6.67
C MET A 1 26.16 27.23 -7.67
N PRO A 2 27.42 26.79 -7.85
CA PRO A 2 28.30 27.36 -8.86
C PRO A 2 27.69 27.15 -10.25
N ILE A 3 27.81 28.17 -11.10
CA ILE A 3 27.49 28.11 -12.53
C ILE A 3 28.82 28.20 -13.25
N ASP A 4 29.08 27.29 -14.19
CA ASP A 4 30.31 27.30 -14.98
C ASP A 4 30.26 28.37 -16.09
N ASN A 5 31.35 28.50 -16.84
CA ASN A 5 31.49 29.49 -17.91
C ASN A 5 30.51 29.27 -19.07
N ASP A 6 29.89 28.08 -19.17
CA ASP A 6 28.91 27.71 -20.19
C ASP A 6 27.46 27.90 -19.71
N GLY A 7 27.28 28.43 -18.49
CA GLY A 7 25.96 28.63 -17.88
C GLY A 7 25.34 27.37 -17.29
N ALA A 8 26.09 26.27 -17.19
CA ALA A 8 25.62 25.02 -16.61
C ALA A 8 25.87 24.96 -15.09
N LEU A 9 25.03 24.19 -14.39
CA LEU A 9 25.18 23.96 -12.96
C LEU A 9 26.36 23.01 -12.71
N SER A 10 27.24 23.38 -11.78
CA SER A 10 28.34 22.54 -11.31
C SER A 10 28.10 22.10 -9.85
N PRO A 11 27.22 21.10 -9.61
CA PRO A 11 26.92 20.63 -8.26
C PRO A 11 28.11 19.89 -7.64
N ALA A 12 28.34 20.13 -6.34
CA ALA A 12 29.34 19.39 -5.59
C ALA A 12 28.90 17.93 -5.42
N VAL A 13 29.80 17.00 -5.74
CA VAL A 13 29.60 15.57 -5.48
C VAL A 13 29.84 15.31 -4.00
N LEU A 14 28.84 14.74 -3.32
CA LEU A 14 28.95 14.31 -1.94
C LEU A 14 29.06 12.78 -1.88
N THR A 15 29.78 12.31 -0.87
CA THR A 15 30.01 10.87 -0.66
C THR A 15 29.36 10.45 0.65
N LEU A 16 28.69 9.29 0.65
CA LEU A 16 28.23 8.65 1.88
C LEU A 16 29.44 8.11 2.65
N SER A 17 29.46 8.27 3.98
CA SER A 17 30.38 7.47 4.80
C SER A 17 30.06 5.97 4.65
N PRO A 18 31.00 5.06 4.99
CA PRO A 18 30.72 3.62 4.97
C PRO A 18 29.49 3.25 5.81
N GLU A 19 29.32 3.88 6.97
CA GLU A 19 28.19 3.67 7.88
C GLU A 19 26.89 4.22 7.28
N ALA A 20 26.93 5.40 6.66
CA ALA A 20 25.78 5.94 5.95
C ALA A 20 25.37 5.07 4.76
N LYS A 21 26.34 4.50 4.05
CA LYS A 21 26.06 3.53 2.98
C LYS A 21 25.40 2.27 3.52
N ALA A 22 25.81 1.78 4.70
CA ALA A 22 25.16 0.63 5.35
C ALA A 22 23.69 0.92 5.66
N VAL A 23 23.37 2.09 6.22
CA VAL A 23 21.98 2.54 6.43
C VAL A 23 21.19 2.59 5.13
N TRP A 24 21.79 3.12 4.06
CA TRP A 24 21.16 3.15 2.73
C TRP A 24 20.85 1.73 2.20
N VAL A 25 21.78 0.78 2.37
CA VAL A 25 21.58 -0.61 1.95
C VAL A 25 20.45 -1.26 2.74
N GLU A 26 20.41 -1.07 4.05
CA GLU A 26 19.33 -1.60 4.88
C GLU A 26 17.95 -1.06 4.45
N HIS A 27 17.85 0.25 4.21
CA HIS A 27 16.63 0.87 3.70
C HIS A 27 16.24 0.30 2.33
N HIS A 28 17.19 0.23 1.39
CA HIS A 28 16.99 -0.34 0.06
C HIS A 28 16.46 -1.78 0.13
N ASP A 29 17.13 -2.64 0.89
CA ASP A 29 16.75 -4.05 1.01
C ASP A 29 15.39 -4.23 1.69
N GLY A 30 15.03 -3.32 2.61
CA GLY A 30 13.69 -3.24 3.18
C GLY A 30 12.61 -2.93 2.14
N ILE A 31 12.89 -2.00 1.23
CA ILE A 31 11.98 -1.68 0.12
C ILE A 31 11.87 -2.84 -0.88
N GLU A 32 12.99 -3.45 -1.27
CA GLU A 32 13.02 -4.59 -2.20
C GLU A 32 12.20 -5.78 -1.69
N LYS A 33 12.30 -6.09 -0.40
CA LYS A 33 11.44 -7.11 0.24
C LYS A 33 9.94 -6.78 0.12
N GLY A 34 9.58 -5.51 0.05
CA GLY A 34 8.19 -5.06 -0.13
C GLY A 34 7.70 -5.06 -1.58
N LEU A 35 8.60 -5.12 -2.58
CA LEU A 35 8.29 -5.08 -4.01
C LEU A 35 7.86 -6.44 -4.61
N GLN A 36 8.13 -7.53 -3.89
CA GLN A 36 7.81 -8.89 -4.32
C GLN A 36 6.32 -9.08 -4.64
N HIS A 37 5.98 -10.16 -5.35
CA HIS A 37 4.59 -10.47 -5.68
C HIS A 37 3.75 -10.61 -4.39
N GLY A 38 2.64 -9.87 -4.29
CA GLY A 38 1.83 -9.79 -3.07
C GLY A 38 2.46 -9.00 -1.89
N GLY A 39 3.61 -8.37 -2.08
CA GLY A 39 4.26 -7.52 -1.09
C GLY A 39 3.56 -6.17 -0.90
N VAL A 40 3.86 -5.49 0.20
CA VAL A 40 3.19 -4.23 0.60
C VAL A 40 3.32 -3.09 -0.42
N PHE A 41 4.31 -3.13 -1.31
CA PHE A 41 4.55 -2.12 -2.36
C PHE A 41 4.26 -2.64 -3.78
N HIS A 42 3.62 -3.81 -3.92
CA HIS A 42 3.31 -4.43 -5.20
C HIS A 42 2.62 -3.50 -6.20
N ASP A 43 1.66 -2.71 -5.72
CA ASP A 43 0.82 -1.85 -6.58
C ASP A 43 1.44 -0.46 -6.82
N VAL A 44 2.58 -0.17 -6.19
CA VAL A 44 3.30 1.10 -6.33
C VAL A 44 4.79 0.90 -6.66
N ARG A 45 5.12 -0.20 -7.36
CA ARG A 45 6.50 -0.57 -7.70
C ARG A 45 7.32 0.57 -8.33
N ASP A 46 6.73 1.31 -9.26
CA ASP A 46 7.42 2.41 -9.97
C ASP A 46 7.85 3.55 -9.04
N VAL A 47 7.13 3.74 -7.94
CA VAL A 47 7.43 4.75 -6.91
C VAL A 47 8.33 4.16 -5.84
N ALA A 48 8.04 2.94 -5.40
CA ALA A 48 8.79 2.23 -4.38
C ALA A 48 10.25 1.98 -4.79
N SER A 49 10.49 1.52 -6.02
CA SER A 49 11.84 1.27 -6.55
C SER A 49 12.76 2.50 -6.55
N LYS A 50 12.20 3.72 -6.46
CA LYS A 50 12.96 4.98 -6.39
C LYS A 50 13.21 5.47 -4.97
N SER A 51 12.65 4.80 -3.96
CA SER A 51 12.70 5.27 -2.57
C SER A 51 14.12 5.37 -2.03
N ALA A 52 14.99 4.40 -2.32
CA ALA A 52 16.38 4.42 -1.88
C ALA A 52 17.19 5.56 -2.53
N ASP A 53 17.01 5.79 -3.83
CA ASP A 53 17.64 6.91 -4.54
C ASP A 53 17.14 8.26 -4.01
N ASN A 54 15.84 8.36 -3.72
CA ASN A 54 15.25 9.56 -3.10
C ASN A 54 15.84 9.80 -1.71
N ALA A 55 16.01 8.75 -0.90
CA ALA A 55 16.64 8.87 0.41
C ALA A 55 18.08 9.39 0.30
N ALA A 56 18.89 8.90 -0.66
CA ALA A 56 20.24 9.42 -0.88
C ALA A 56 20.22 10.92 -1.25
N ARG A 57 19.33 11.33 -2.16
CA ARG A 57 19.19 12.75 -2.56
C ARG A 57 18.76 13.64 -1.39
N ILE A 58 17.80 13.19 -0.59
CA ILE A 58 17.34 13.91 0.60
C ILE A 58 18.48 14.03 1.62
N SER A 59 19.27 12.97 1.85
CA SER A 59 20.40 13.03 2.79
C SER A 59 21.46 14.05 2.36
N ALA A 60 21.72 14.17 1.06
CA ALA A 60 22.65 15.16 0.52
C ALA A 60 22.13 16.59 0.74
N ILE A 61 20.83 16.81 0.52
CA ILE A 61 20.19 18.11 0.77
C ILE A 61 20.27 18.48 2.24
N LEU A 62 19.84 17.58 3.15
CA LEU A 62 19.88 17.82 4.59
C LEU A 62 21.31 18.12 5.07
N HIS A 63 22.28 17.31 4.64
CA HIS A 63 23.68 17.50 5.01
C HIS A 63 24.23 18.84 4.54
N ILE A 64 24.00 19.22 3.27
CA ILE A 64 24.44 20.52 2.73
C ILE A 64 23.87 21.68 3.53
N PHE A 65 22.58 21.64 3.85
CA PHE A 65 21.92 22.73 4.56
C PHE A 65 22.44 22.89 5.99
N GLU A 66 22.72 21.79 6.68
CA GLU A 66 23.14 21.82 8.09
C GLU A 66 24.65 22.01 8.28
N HIS A 67 25.46 21.38 7.43
CA HIS A 67 26.91 21.23 7.65
C HIS A 67 27.76 21.72 6.48
N GLY A 68 27.14 22.09 5.35
CA GLY A 68 27.85 22.40 4.12
C GLY A 68 28.31 21.16 3.35
N PRO A 69 29.20 21.33 2.35
CA PRO A 69 29.71 20.21 1.56
C PRO A 69 30.62 19.31 2.42
N GLY A 70 30.44 18.00 2.31
CA GLY A 70 31.22 17.04 3.09
C GLY A 70 30.77 15.59 2.90
N THR A 71 31.34 14.73 3.75
CA THR A 71 30.92 13.32 3.81
C THR A 71 29.62 13.23 4.61
N ILE A 72 28.62 12.58 4.02
CA ILE A 72 27.29 12.44 4.62
C ILE A 72 27.37 11.38 5.74
N PRO A 73 27.01 11.74 7.00
CA PRO A 73 27.03 10.81 8.14
C PRO A 73 25.79 9.90 8.17
N PRO A 74 25.82 8.79 8.92
CA PRO A 74 24.68 7.88 9.04
C PRO A 74 23.40 8.55 9.53
N ALA A 75 23.49 9.48 10.49
CA ALA A 75 22.32 10.19 11.02
C ALA A 75 21.53 10.98 9.94
N ALA A 76 22.23 11.56 8.96
CA ALA A 76 21.59 12.25 7.85
C ALA A 76 20.88 11.26 6.91
N MET A 77 21.50 10.09 6.67
CA MET A 77 20.91 9.02 5.87
C MET A 77 19.69 8.38 6.56
N GLU A 78 19.73 8.16 7.87
CA GLU A 78 18.60 7.66 8.66
C GLU A 78 17.39 8.61 8.59
N SER A 79 17.64 9.90 8.79
CA SER A 79 16.60 10.94 8.71
C SER A 79 15.99 10.99 7.31
N ALA A 80 16.82 10.95 6.28
CA ALA A 80 16.37 10.93 4.90
C ALA A 80 15.57 9.66 4.54
N SER A 81 15.98 8.50 5.06
CA SER A 81 15.28 7.23 4.88
C SER A 81 13.87 7.28 5.47
N ARG A 82 13.72 7.88 6.66
CA ARG A 82 12.39 8.09 7.29
C ARG A 82 11.49 8.98 6.44
N ILE A 83 12.02 10.08 5.88
CA ILE A 83 11.26 10.97 5.01
C ILE A 83 10.86 10.25 3.72
N ALA A 84 11.80 9.56 3.06
CA ALA A 84 11.53 8.80 1.84
C ALA A 84 10.50 7.69 2.06
N ALA A 85 10.58 6.97 3.18
CA ALA A 85 9.61 5.96 3.58
C ALA A 85 8.22 6.56 3.84
N TRP A 86 8.14 7.71 4.51
CA TRP A 86 6.88 8.42 4.71
C TRP A 86 6.24 8.81 3.36
N CYS A 87 7.01 9.44 2.46
CA CYS A 87 6.53 9.80 1.12
C CYS A 87 6.06 8.59 0.33
N LEU A 88 6.78 7.46 0.41
CA LEU A 88 6.37 6.22 -0.23
C LEU A 88 5.06 5.68 0.34
N ASN A 89 4.90 5.70 1.66
CA ASN A 89 3.66 5.27 2.29
C ASN A 89 2.49 6.17 1.91
N GLU A 90 2.71 7.47 1.76
CA GLU A 90 1.66 8.39 1.30
C GLU A 90 1.32 8.17 -0.17
N ALA A 91 2.32 7.89 -1.03
CA ALA A 91 2.08 7.46 -2.40
C ALA A 91 1.29 6.15 -2.45
N ARG A 92 1.64 5.17 -1.59
CA ARG A 92 0.88 3.91 -1.47
C ARG A 92 -0.55 4.15 -1.02
N ARG A 93 -0.79 5.06 -0.07
CA ARG A 93 -2.14 5.44 0.35
C ARG A 93 -2.91 6.07 -0.81
N PHE A 94 -2.32 7.07 -1.46
CA PHE A 94 -2.94 7.80 -2.56
C PHE A 94 -3.26 6.88 -3.75
N PHE A 95 -2.26 6.15 -4.25
CA PHE A 95 -2.43 5.23 -5.36
C PHE A 95 -3.19 3.95 -4.98
N GLY A 96 -3.07 3.45 -3.75
CA GLY A 96 -3.84 2.30 -3.27
C GLY A 96 -5.34 2.61 -3.12
N GLU A 97 -5.70 3.83 -2.73
CA GLU A 97 -7.10 4.30 -2.71
C GLU A 97 -7.62 4.66 -4.13
N LEU A 98 -6.73 4.96 -5.09
CA LEU A 98 -7.07 5.37 -6.47
C LEU A 98 -6.92 4.27 -7.55
N ALA A 99 -6.27 3.14 -7.26
CA ALA A 99 -5.93 2.12 -8.26
C ALA A 99 -6.92 0.96 -8.38
N LEU A 100 -7.88 0.82 -7.47
CA LEU A 100 -8.96 -0.16 -7.68
C LEU A 100 -10.09 0.50 -8.47
N PRO A 101 -10.48 -0.03 -9.65
CA PRO A 101 -11.80 0.20 -10.23
C PRO A 101 -12.85 0.15 -9.14
N MET A 102 -13.83 1.05 -9.19
CA MET A 102 -14.82 1.23 -8.13
C MET A 102 -15.50 -0.10 -7.75
N GLU A 103 -15.69 -0.97 -8.74
CA GLU A 103 -16.23 -2.31 -8.62
C GLU A 103 -15.36 -3.23 -7.75
N LEU A 104 -14.04 -3.20 -7.93
CA LEU A 104 -13.10 -3.97 -7.10
C LEU A 104 -12.99 -3.37 -5.71
N ALA A 105 -13.00 -2.04 -5.57
CA ALA A 105 -12.95 -1.39 -4.26
C ALA A 105 -14.19 -1.72 -3.43
N ASP A 106 -15.35 -1.72 -4.08
CA ASP A 106 -16.63 -2.12 -3.49
C ASP A 106 -16.63 -3.60 -3.11
N ALA A 107 -16.10 -4.48 -3.96
CA ALA A 107 -15.94 -5.91 -3.68
C ALA A 107 -15.02 -6.15 -2.47
N ALA A 108 -13.87 -5.47 -2.39
CA ALA A 108 -12.94 -5.56 -1.26
C ALA A 108 -13.61 -5.11 0.05
N ARG A 109 -14.23 -3.92 0.04
CA ARG A 109 -14.90 -3.35 1.22
C ARG A 109 -16.07 -4.23 1.69
N LEU A 110 -16.84 -4.79 0.75
CA LEU A 110 -17.91 -5.73 1.07
C LEU A 110 -17.35 -7.05 1.63
N GLY A 111 -16.30 -7.58 1.02
CA GLY A 111 -15.63 -8.80 1.47
C GLY A 111 -15.12 -8.71 2.90
N ASP A 112 -14.42 -7.64 3.25
CA ASP A 112 -13.90 -7.41 4.60
C ASP A 112 -15.03 -7.29 5.63
N TRP A 113 -16.09 -6.57 5.27
CA TRP A 113 -17.27 -6.45 6.13
C TRP A 113 -17.94 -7.81 6.37
N LEU A 114 -18.08 -8.63 5.32
CA LEU A 114 -18.67 -9.97 5.40
C LEU A 114 -17.84 -10.92 6.27
N ILE A 115 -16.51 -10.93 6.09
CA ILE A 115 -15.59 -11.74 6.89
C ILE A 115 -15.68 -11.34 8.36
N ARG A 116 -15.64 -10.05 8.66
CA ARG A 116 -15.77 -9.54 10.03
C ARG A 116 -17.10 -9.96 10.66
N TYR A 117 -18.22 -9.75 9.96
CA TYR A 117 -19.55 -10.16 10.43
C TYR A 117 -19.62 -11.67 10.74
N CYS A 118 -19.11 -12.49 9.83
CA CYS A 118 -19.10 -13.95 9.97
C CYS A 118 -18.25 -14.40 11.15
N ARG A 119 -17.06 -13.80 11.34
CA ARG A 119 -16.17 -14.08 12.49
C ARG A 119 -16.79 -13.66 13.81
N GLU A 120 -17.35 -12.45 13.91
CA GLU A 120 -17.97 -11.95 15.14
C GLU A 120 -19.18 -12.79 15.56
N ARG A 121 -19.95 -13.30 14.60
CA ARG A 121 -21.16 -14.08 14.87
C ARG A 121 -20.97 -15.60 14.81
N GLN A 122 -19.76 -16.07 14.48
CA GLN A 122 -19.44 -17.49 14.30
C GLN A 122 -20.39 -18.18 13.30
N VAL A 123 -20.67 -17.52 12.19
CA VAL A 123 -21.50 -18.03 11.08
C VAL A 123 -20.71 -17.96 9.78
N ASP A 124 -21.12 -18.73 8.77
CA ASP A 124 -20.51 -18.72 7.43
C ASP A 124 -21.43 -18.10 6.37
N PHE A 125 -22.56 -17.52 6.76
CA PHE A 125 -23.52 -16.92 5.85
C PHE A 125 -24.14 -15.64 6.40
N VAL A 126 -24.69 -14.83 5.49
CA VAL A 126 -25.50 -13.65 5.83
C VAL A 126 -26.66 -13.50 4.86
N ALA A 127 -27.82 -13.06 5.35
CA ALA A 127 -28.96 -12.79 4.49
C ALA A 127 -28.69 -11.58 3.58
N ARG A 128 -28.99 -11.69 2.28
CA ARG A 128 -28.76 -10.60 1.31
C ARG A 128 -29.45 -9.29 1.73
N ASN A 129 -30.66 -9.37 2.30
CA ASN A 129 -31.38 -8.19 2.81
C ASN A 129 -30.66 -7.52 3.97
N TYR A 130 -30.01 -8.30 4.83
CA TYR A 130 -29.23 -7.77 5.95
C TYR A 130 -28.01 -7.01 5.43
N VAL A 131 -27.31 -7.54 4.43
CA VAL A 131 -26.19 -6.85 3.76
C VAL A 131 -26.66 -5.55 3.10
N ARG A 132 -27.81 -5.54 2.44
CA ARG A 132 -28.39 -4.32 1.85
C ARG A 132 -28.71 -3.26 2.92
N GLN A 133 -29.16 -3.66 4.11
CA GLN A 133 -29.60 -2.74 5.15
C GLN A 133 -28.45 -2.22 6.02
N TYR A 134 -27.48 -3.08 6.34
CA TYR A 134 -26.42 -2.80 7.33
C TYR A 134 -25.00 -2.89 6.76
N GLY A 135 -24.86 -3.31 5.50
CA GLY A 135 -23.58 -3.43 4.83
C GLY A 135 -23.01 -2.09 4.35
N PRO A 136 -21.78 -2.11 3.80
CA PRO A 136 -21.05 -0.91 3.42
C PRO A 136 -21.58 -0.24 2.14
N LEU A 137 -22.37 -0.95 1.34
CA LEU A 137 -22.90 -0.51 0.05
C LEU A 137 -24.43 -0.39 0.12
N ARG A 138 -24.94 0.85 0.16
CA ARG A 138 -26.38 1.15 0.21
C ARG A 138 -27.03 1.16 -1.17
N ASP A 139 -26.24 1.46 -2.21
CA ASP A 139 -26.69 1.44 -3.59
C ASP A 139 -26.82 0.00 -4.10
N THR A 140 -27.96 -0.32 -4.70
CA THR A 140 -28.27 -1.70 -5.11
C THR A 140 -27.40 -2.16 -6.27
N ALA A 141 -27.13 -1.30 -7.26
CA ALA A 141 -26.35 -1.66 -8.44
C ALA A 141 -24.88 -1.92 -8.07
N ARG A 142 -24.31 -1.07 -7.20
CA ARG A 142 -22.96 -1.26 -6.65
C ARG A 142 -22.84 -2.53 -5.82
N LEU A 143 -23.84 -2.81 -4.97
CA LEU A 143 -23.89 -4.05 -4.20
C LEU A 143 -23.94 -5.28 -5.12
N ASP A 144 -24.76 -5.25 -6.18
CA ASP A 144 -24.84 -6.34 -7.14
C ASP A 144 -23.54 -6.56 -7.89
N GLY A 145 -22.86 -5.48 -8.31
CA GLY A 145 -21.53 -5.53 -8.91
C GLY A 145 -20.51 -6.19 -7.97
N ALA A 146 -20.41 -5.72 -6.73
CA ALA A 146 -19.50 -6.28 -5.72
C ALA A 146 -19.79 -7.76 -5.40
N LEU A 147 -21.06 -8.15 -5.29
CA LEU A 147 -21.45 -9.54 -5.06
C LEU A 147 -21.10 -10.45 -6.24
N LYS A 148 -21.20 -9.93 -7.47
CA LYS A 148 -20.81 -10.65 -8.68
C LYS A 148 -19.30 -10.88 -8.72
N GLU A 149 -18.50 -9.85 -8.45
CA GLU A 149 -17.03 -9.96 -8.39
C GLU A 149 -16.59 -10.96 -7.30
N LEU A 150 -17.15 -10.87 -6.09
CA LEU A 150 -16.84 -11.81 -5.01
C LEU A 150 -17.24 -13.25 -5.33
N ALA A 151 -18.32 -13.46 -6.09
CA ALA A 151 -18.72 -14.78 -6.54
C ALA A 151 -17.80 -15.32 -7.65
N GLN A 152 -17.34 -14.47 -8.57
CA GLN A 152 -16.37 -14.85 -9.61
C GLN A 152 -15.00 -15.24 -9.04
N LEU A 153 -14.61 -14.65 -7.90
CA LEU A 153 -13.39 -14.97 -7.17
C LEU A 153 -13.55 -16.15 -6.19
N ASP A 154 -14.67 -16.90 -6.25
CA ASP A 154 -14.99 -18.02 -5.35
C ASP A 154 -14.93 -17.67 -3.85
N ARG A 155 -15.12 -16.39 -3.51
CA ARG A 155 -15.11 -15.91 -2.11
C ARG A 155 -16.46 -16.07 -1.43
N LEU A 156 -17.54 -16.06 -2.21
CA LEU A 156 -18.90 -16.33 -1.72
C LEU A 156 -19.74 -17.06 -2.76
N ARG A 157 -20.83 -17.68 -2.31
CA ARG A 157 -21.91 -18.21 -3.15
C ARG A 157 -23.23 -17.59 -2.75
N GLN A 158 -24.08 -17.35 -3.74
CA GLN A 158 -25.45 -16.90 -3.52
C GLN A 158 -26.36 -18.12 -3.51
N GLU A 159 -26.98 -18.41 -2.36
CA GLU A 159 -27.86 -19.56 -2.17
C GLU A 159 -29.27 -19.08 -1.81
N LYS A 160 -30.27 -19.95 -2.00
CA LYS A 160 -31.64 -19.73 -1.55
C LYS A 160 -31.96 -20.69 -0.41
N GLU A 161 -32.34 -20.13 0.72
CA GLU A 161 -32.85 -20.87 1.87
C GLU A 161 -34.35 -20.56 2.01
N GLY A 162 -35.18 -21.46 1.49
CA GLY A 162 -36.62 -21.25 1.34
C GLY A 162 -36.93 -20.02 0.48
N ARG A 163 -37.55 -18.99 1.08
CA ARG A 163 -37.87 -17.71 0.41
C ARG A 163 -36.75 -16.66 0.53
N ARG A 164 -35.67 -16.94 1.28
CA ARG A 164 -34.60 -15.97 1.57
C ARG A 164 -33.40 -16.21 0.66
N GLN A 165 -32.77 -15.13 0.20
CA GLN A 165 -31.45 -15.21 -0.43
C GLN A 165 -30.37 -15.04 0.65
N ILE A 166 -29.42 -15.96 0.67
CA ILE A 166 -28.28 -15.96 1.58
C ILE A 166 -26.98 -15.90 0.79
N LEU A 167 -25.98 -15.25 1.37
CA LEU A 167 -24.62 -15.14 0.85
C LEU A 167 -23.74 -15.99 1.75
N ARG A 168 -23.30 -17.15 1.28
CA ARG A 168 -22.45 -18.08 2.02
C ARG A 168 -20.99 -17.82 1.64
N LEU A 169 -20.14 -17.55 2.62
CA LEU A 169 -18.72 -17.29 2.41
C LEU A 169 -17.96 -18.60 2.24
N ASN A 170 -16.87 -18.53 1.49
CA ASN A 170 -15.92 -19.63 1.42
C ASN A 170 -15.28 -19.85 2.81
N PRO A 171 -15.40 -21.05 3.41
CA PRO A 171 -14.88 -21.33 4.75
C PRO A 171 -13.37 -21.07 4.91
N ALA A 172 -12.59 -21.20 3.83
CA ALA A 172 -11.15 -20.91 3.84
C ALA A 172 -10.84 -19.46 4.25
N LEU A 173 -11.75 -18.51 3.95
CA LEU A 173 -11.59 -17.10 4.32
C LEU A 173 -11.82 -16.85 5.83
N LEU A 174 -12.54 -17.75 6.49
CA LEU A 174 -12.85 -17.65 7.91
C LEU A 174 -11.77 -18.32 8.78
N GLN A 175 -10.99 -19.25 8.21
CA GLN A 175 -9.91 -19.97 8.89
C GLN A 175 -8.55 -19.28 8.79
N ALA A 176 -8.34 -18.39 7.82
CA ALA A 176 -7.12 -17.62 7.70
C ALA A 176 -6.97 -16.63 8.88
N ALA A 177 -6.04 -16.90 9.78
CA ALA A 177 -5.65 -15.98 10.85
C ALA A 177 -5.10 -14.66 10.24
N PRO A 178 -5.34 -13.50 10.88
CA PRO A 178 -4.89 -12.21 10.38
C PRO A 178 -3.37 -12.09 10.28
#